data_AF-A0A378KDD7-F1
#
_entry.id   AF-A0A378KDD7-F1
#
_cell.length_a   1.000
_cell.length_b   1.000
_cell.length_c   1.000
_cell.angle_alpha   90.00
_cell.angle_beta   90.00
_cell.angle_gamma   90.00
#
_symmetry.space_group_name_H-M   'P 1'
#
loop_
_entity.id
_entity.type
_entity.pdbx_description
1 polymer ?
#
loop_
_entity_poly.entity_id
_entity_poly.type
_entity_poly.pdbx_seq_one_letter_code
_entity_poly.pdbx_strand_id
1 'polypeptide(L)'
;MFQGIERVYWNDIRDTFYKVTPEFTSKVDALSPDQNYPLYILSFPFGSIIGDDKSQFIPNDDGSFYRLNASDTPKDIFDDIGYGADSSPLGMVLTKSIEFFVDLPEKNRTIPIAIMNPGDFFNFTRVLSEYKPLPYAPNGLLNAAAGARTVFSLPYLTCNTSFRKLEREIGVLSKIPSSLYDHWQLFKDIVASSDNKGNWNMQLIYFSKKWVNSILHDTKWNSIKSFLFQLAWKESEYTRNQYYFDIAYSLMQEKGNFAINPYLTDTARHVLDIAVAAYPGLSPINDDNLVPLKLLQHTLTYSYGLKKYIPTIIAPQYFSLHNKNADVYYSMQYPTTRAFSPKTQNTISTLKNLEDLNRIIEKFKLFILKDNGIWQGSILQNQVKNTEITYIHTSNGLDITLSQEIVQKDPRFNFYYSNCATDNAMPAHTANFFRGCVKLSTTEV
;
A
#
# COMPACT_ATOMS: atom_id res chain seq x y z
N MET A 1 -7.65 15.84 19.57
CA MET A 1 -7.88 15.43 18.17
C MET A 1 -8.98 14.39 18.19
N PHE A 2 -9.91 14.46 17.24
CA PHE A 2 -11.11 13.64 17.21
C PHE A 2 -10.78 12.14 17.02
N GLN A 3 -11.36 11.29 17.86
CA GLN A 3 -11.43 9.83 17.69
C GLN A 3 -12.91 9.46 17.69
N GLY A 4 -13.36 8.66 16.72
CA GLY A 4 -14.78 8.35 16.55
C GLY A 4 -15.30 8.66 15.15
N ILE A 5 -16.63 8.81 15.07
CA ILE A 5 -17.38 9.20 13.88
C ILE A 5 -18.09 10.55 14.09
N GLU A 6 -17.86 11.51 13.20
CA GLU A 6 -18.43 12.86 13.30
C GLU A 6 -19.32 13.13 12.09
N ARG A 7 -20.57 13.50 12.35
CA ARG A 7 -21.50 13.96 11.31
C ARG A 7 -21.24 15.44 11.02
N VAL A 8 -20.92 15.75 9.77
CA VAL A 8 -20.62 17.10 9.29
C VAL A 8 -21.40 17.42 8.02
N TYR A 9 -21.38 18.68 7.61
CA TYR A 9 -21.98 19.16 6.38
C TYR A 9 -20.95 19.87 5.50
N TRP A 10 -21.35 20.20 4.28
CA TRP A 10 -20.42 20.75 3.29
C TRP A 10 -19.65 21.98 3.80
N ASN A 11 -20.34 22.92 4.44
CA ASN A 11 -19.73 24.15 4.96
C ASN A 11 -18.68 23.88 6.05
N ASP A 12 -18.82 22.79 6.81
CA ASP A 12 -17.91 22.44 7.91
C ASP A 12 -16.58 21.86 7.38
N ILE A 13 -16.62 21.17 6.23
CA ILE A 13 -15.50 20.38 5.71
C ILE A 13 -14.93 20.90 4.38
N ARG A 14 -15.54 21.94 3.79
CA ARG A 14 -15.18 22.52 2.49
C ARG A 14 -13.68 22.81 2.37
N ASP A 15 -13.08 23.47 3.36
CA ASP A 15 -11.68 23.88 3.30
C ASP A 15 -10.72 22.69 3.39
N THR A 16 -11.12 21.62 4.07
CA THR A 16 -10.36 20.36 4.09
C THR A 16 -10.42 19.70 2.72
N PHE A 17 -11.60 19.64 2.08
CA PHE A 17 -11.74 19.16 0.71
C PHE A 17 -10.94 19.98 -0.30
N TYR A 18 -10.95 21.30 -0.18
CA TYR A 18 -10.22 22.18 -1.10
C TYR A 18 -8.71 21.90 -1.11
N LYS A 19 -8.14 21.58 0.07
CA LYS A 19 -6.71 21.27 0.21
C LYS A 19 -6.28 19.99 -0.51
N VAL A 20 -7.17 18.99 -0.57
CA VAL A 20 -6.82 17.64 -1.09
C VAL A 20 -7.45 17.33 -2.44
N THR A 21 -8.59 17.93 -2.76
CA THR A 21 -9.33 17.74 -4.01
C THR A 21 -10.02 19.03 -4.49
N PRO A 22 -9.25 20.06 -4.91
CA PRO A 22 -9.81 21.36 -5.28
C PRO A 22 -10.80 21.27 -6.47
N GLU A 23 -10.56 20.35 -7.41
CA GLU A 23 -11.46 20.16 -8.55
C GLU A 23 -12.85 19.66 -8.11
N PHE A 24 -12.92 18.63 -7.27
CA PHE A 24 -14.17 18.14 -6.73
C PHE A 24 -14.88 19.22 -5.91
N THR A 25 -14.12 19.93 -5.06
CA THR A 25 -14.64 21.02 -4.23
C THR A 25 -15.35 22.08 -5.06
N SER A 26 -14.74 22.51 -6.17
CA SER A 26 -15.34 23.53 -7.06
C SER A 26 -16.68 23.08 -7.65
N LYS A 27 -16.83 21.78 -7.97
CA LYS A 27 -18.08 21.22 -8.52
C LYS A 27 -19.15 21.13 -7.45
N VAL A 28 -18.79 20.81 -6.20
CA VAL A 28 -19.73 20.79 -5.08
C VAL A 28 -20.18 22.20 -4.69
N ASP A 29 -19.26 23.17 -4.64
CA ASP A 29 -19.59 24.57 -4.33
C ASP A 29 -20.67 25.12 -5.27
N ALA A 30 -20.60 24.77 -6.56
CA ALA A 30 -21.60 25.15 -7.55
C ALA A 30 -23.01 24.58 -7.29
N LEU A 31 -23.11 23.47 -6.54
CA LEU A 31 -24.39 22.88 -6.14
C LEU A 31 -24.91 23.44 -4.81
N SER A 32 -24.01 23.92 -3.95
CA SER A 32 -24.32 24.43 -2.60
C SER A 32 -25.26 23.49 -1.81
N PRO A 33 -24.81 22.26 -1.48
CA PRO A 33 -25.64 21.28 -0.78
C PRO A 33 -26.13 21.83 0.57
N ASP A 34 -27.40 21.60 0.89
CA ASP A 34 -27.98 22.00 2.16
C ASP A 34 -27.64 21.01 3.29
N GLN A 35 -28.19 21.28 4.48
CA GLN A 35 -28.01 20.47 5.69
C GLN A 35 -28.70 19.10 5.61
N ASN A 36 -29.35 18.74 4.50
CA ASN A 36 -29.88 17.41 4.30
C ASN A 36 -28.87 16.45 3.65
N TYR A 37 -27.66 16.93 3.33
CA TYR A 37 -26.59 16.16 2.71
C TYR A 37 -25.45 15.89 3.71
N PRO A 38 -25.69 15.10 4.78
CA PRO A 38 -24.66 14.82 5.77
C PRO A 38 -23.50 14.03 5.17
N LEU A 39 -22.34 14.25 5.74
CA LEU A 39 -21.11 13.51 5.52
C LEU A 39 -20.61 12.99 6.89
N TYR A 40 -19.82 11.93 6.88
CA TYR A 40 -19.33 11.31 8.12
C TYR A 40 -17.82 11.21 8.09
N ILE A 41 -17.14 11.94 8.98
CA ILE A 41 -15.69 11.84 9.17
C ILE A 41 -15.43 10.68 10.14
N LEU A 42 -14.58 9.75 9.75
CA LEU A 42 -14.13 8.66 10.61
C LEU A 42 -12.64 8.79 10.86
N SER A 43 -12.23 8.61 12.11
CA SER A 43 -10.84 8.72 12.55
C SER A 43 -10.35 7.39 13.10
N PHE A 44 -9.25 6.87 12.55
CA PHE A 44 -8.68 5.58 12.92
C PHE A 44 -7.23 5.71 13.38
N PRO A 45 -6.85 5.10 14.51
CA PRO A 45 -5.44 4.98 14.87
C PRO A 45 -4.71 4.02 13.94
N PHE A 46 -3.38 4.12 13.90
CA PHE A 46 -2.52 3.27 13.08
C PHE A 46 -2.80 1.78 13.27
N GLY A 47 -2.88 1.04 12.16
CA GLY A 47 -3.08 -0.41 12.16
C GLY A 47 -4.51 -0.85 12.52
N SER A 48 -5.46 0.07 12.59
CA SER A 48 -6.89 -0.28 12.66
C SER A 48 -7.34 -0.85 11.31
N ILE A 49 -8.14 -1.91 11.35
CA ILE A 49 -8.80 -2.43 10.15
C ILE A 49 -10.03 -1.55 9.90
N ILE A 50 -10.12 -0.99 8.70
CA ILE A 50 -11.23 -0.13 8.26
C ILE A 50 -12.36 -0.99 7.72
N GLY A 51 -12.01 -2.09 7.04
CA GLY A 51 -12.97 -3.06 6.52
C GLY A 51 -12.29 -4.37 6.20
N ASP A 52 -13.05 -5.46 6.35
CA ASP A 52 -12.63 -6.83 6.08
C ASP A 52 -13.64 -7.56 5.18
N ASP A 53 -13.58 -8.89 5.19
CA ASP A 53 -14.43 -9.78 4.42
C ASP A 53 -15.93 -9.72 4.74
N LYS A 54 -16.30 -9.07 5.85
CA LYS A 54 -17.69 -9.04 6.33
C LYS A 54 -18.31 -7.66 6.20
N SER A 55 -17.63 -6.61 6.66
CA SER A 55 -18.16 -5.24 6.62
C SER A 55 -17.11 -4.19 6.99
N GLN A 56 -17.48 -2.92 6.86
CA GLN A 56 -16.71 -1.80 7.38
C GLN A 56 -16.82 -1.70 8.90
N PHE A 57 -15.72 -1.31 9.54
CA PHE A 57 -15.65 -0.97 10.94
C PHE A 57 -15.89 0.53 11.11
N ILE A 58 -16.82 0.88 11.99
CA ILE A 58 -17.14 2.25 12.35
C ILE A 58 -16.61 2.51 13.76
N PRO A 59 -15.77 3.54 13.96
CA PRO A 59 -15.23 3.88 15.27
C PRO A 59 -16.31 4.51 16.16
N ASN A 60 -16.37 4.08 17.41
CA ASN A 60 -17.14 4.70 18.49
C ASN A 60 -16.34 5.82 19.16
N ASP A 61 -17.04 6.68 19.89
CA ASP A 61 -16.43 7.76 20.69
C ASP A 61 -15.54 7.25 21.83
N ASP A 62 -15.75 6.01 22.28
CA ASP A 62 -14.94 5.34 23.30
C ASP A 62 -13.68 4.65 22.73
N GLY A 63 -13.45 4.76 21.41
CA GLY A 63 -12.34 4.13 20.70
C GLY A 63 -12.54 2.66 20.33
N SER A 64 -13.69 2.08 20.67
CA SER A 64 -14.09 0.76 20.16
C SER A 64 -14.61 0.85 18.72
N PHE A 65 -14.93 -0.29 18.11
CA PHE A 65 -15.47 -0.36 16.76
C PHE A 65 -16.69 -1.27 16.71
N TYR A 66 -17.69 -0.91 15.91
CA TYR A 66 -18.79 -1.79 15.53
C TYR A 66 -18.80 -1.99 14.01
N ARG A 67 -19.48 -3.04 13.54
CA ARG A 67 -19.60 -3.31 12.10
C ARG A 67 -20.82 -2.57 11.55
N LEU A 68 -20.69 -1.98 10.37
CA LEU A 68 -21.78 -1.25 9.71
C LEU A 68 -23.00 -2.14 9.42
N ASN A 69 -22.82 -3.44 9.23
CA ASN A 69 -23.91 -4.39 9.03
C ASN A 69 -24.41 -5.06 10.32
N ALA A 70 -23.92 -4.67 11.49
CA ALA A 70 -24.36 -5.26 12.75
C ALA A 70 -25.74 -4.76 13.15
N SER A 71 -26.50 -5.59 13.88
CA SER A 71 -27.85 -5.28 14.33
C SER A 71 -27.93 -4.11 15.33
N ASP A 72 -26.82 -3.78 15.98
CA ASP A 72 -26.66 -2.71 16.96
C ASP A 72 -26.10 -1.41 16.34
N THR A 73 -25.92 -1.35 15.02
CA THR A 73 -25.54 -0.13 14.31
C THR A 73 -26.57 0.98 14.60
N PRO A 74 -26.15 2.18 15.06
CA PRO A 74 -27.05 3.31 15.27
C PRO A 74 -27.88 3.58 14.01
N LYS A 75 -29.19 3.75 14.20
CA LYS A 75 -30.15 3.78 13.09
C LYS A 75 -29.89 4.93 12.12
N ASP A 76 -29.56 6.11 12.63
CA ASP A 76 -29.22 7.28 11.84
C ASP A 76 -27.96 7.07 10.98
N ILE A 77 -26.93 6.44 11.54
CA ILE A 77 -25.73 6.04 10.79
C ILE A 77 -26.08 5.01 9.71
N PHE A 78 -26.87 3.99 10.05
CA PHE A 78 -27.26 2.97 9.08
C PHE A 78 -28.13 3.54 7.95
N ASP A 79 -29.09 4.41 8.27
CA ASP A 79 -29.96 5.04 7.28
C ASP A 79 -29.15 5.88 6.27
N ASP A 80 -28.09 6.54 6.73
CA ASP A 80 -27.24 7.39 5.89
C ASP A 80 -26.13 6.61 5.15
N ILE A 81 -25.39 5.70 5.79
CA ILE A 81 -24.23 5.04 5.17
C ILE A 81 -24.38 3.51 5.03
N GLY A 82 -25.45 2.91 5.54
CA GLY A 82 -25.72 1.47 5.49
C GLY A 82 -25.94 0.89 4.08
N TYR A 83 -26.09 1.74 3.06
CA TYR A 83 -26.05 1.28 1.66
C TYR A 83 -24.71 0.61 1.30
N GLY A 84 -23.65 0.89 2.06
CA GLY A 84 -22.33 0.29 1.94
C GLY A 84 -22.11 -0.95 2.82
N ALA A 85 -23.10 -1.45 3.55
CA ALA A 85 -22.94 -2.49 4.57
C ALA A 85 -22.32 -3.81 4.04
N ASP A 86 -22.66 -4.19 2.81
CA ASP A 86 -22.13 -5.39 2.12
C ASP A 86 -20.86 -5.10 1.28
N SER A 87 -20.34 -3.88 1.33
CA SER A 87 -19.08 -3.49 0.68
C SER A 87 -18.43 -2.36 1.47
N SER A 88 -18.49 -1.14 0.97
CA SER A 88 -18.11 0.09 1.66
C SER A 88 -19.07 1.22 1.26
N PRO A 89 -19.29 2.25 2.08
CA PRO A 89 -19.85 3.50 1.57
C PRO A 89 -18.91 4.13 0.54
N LEU A 90 -19.44 5.04 -0.30
CA LEU A 90 -18.60 5.94 -1.07
C LEU A 90 -17.77 6.77 -0.08
N GLY A 91 -16.45 6.79 -0.27
CA GLY A 91 -15.57 7.53 0.62
C GLY A 91 -14.39 8.19 -0.07
N MET A 92 -13.72 9.04 0.70
CA MET A 92 -12.49 9.73 0.30
C MET A 92 -11.55 9.84 1.50
N VAL A 93 -10.25 9.72 1.28
CA VAL A 93 -9.24 9.93 2.32
C VAL A 93 -9.05 11.43 2.57
N LEU A 94 -9.06 11.86 3.82
CA LEU A 94 -8.85 13.26 4.22
C LEU A 94 -7.43 13.51 4.71
N THR A 95 -6.87 12.59 5.51
CA THR A 95 -5.52 12.71 6.08
C THR A 95 -4.84 11.36 6.19
N LYS A 96 -3.51 11.33 6.06
CA LYS A 96 -2.68 10.11 6.02
C LYS A 96 -3.10 9.18 4.87
N SER A 97 -2.75 7.90 4.97
CA SER A 97 -2.98 6.94 3.89
C SER A 97 -3.68 5.68 4.37
N ILE A 98 -4.35 5.01 3.44
CA ILE A 98 -4.96 3.68 3.63
C ILE A 98 -4.19 2.69 2.76
N GLU A 99 -3.86 1.52 3.30
CA GLU A 99 -3.45 0.37 2.49
C GLU A 99 -4.64 -0.56 2.26
N PHE A 100 -4.93 -0.84 0.99
CA PHE A 100 -5.74 -1.99 0.59
C PHE A 100 -4.82 -3.19 0.35
N PHE A 101 -5.15 -4.34 0.94
CA PHE A 101 -4.27 -5.52 0.93
C PHE A 101 -5.04 -6.84 0.95
N VAL A 102 -4.35 -7.91 0.55
CA VAL A 102 -4.75 -9.29 0.80
C VAL A 102 -3.86 -9.85 1.90
N ASP A 103 -4.45 -10.32 3.00
CA ASP A 103 -3.71 -10.97 4.08
C ASP A 103 -3.71 -12.48 3.92
N LEU A 104 -2.55 -13.11 4.17
CA LEU A 104 -2.36 -14.55 4.12
C LEU A 104 -1.58 -15.01 5.37
N PRO A 105 -2.22 -15.04 6.55
CA PRO A 105 -1.56 -15.39 7.81
C PRO A 105 -0.87 -16.75 7.77
N GLU A 106 -1.49 -17.76 7.15
CA GLU A 106 -0.93 -19.11 7.01
C GLU A 106 0.39 -19.16 6.22
N LYS A 107 0.68 -18.10 5.46
CA LYS A 107 1.93 -17.95 4.69
C LYS A 107 2.84 -16.85 5.27
N ASN A 108 2.48 -16.26 6.42
CA ASN A 108 3.12 -15.07 6.99
C ASN A 108 3.37 -13.99 5.93
N ARG A 109 2.32 -13.66 5.17
CA ARG A 109 2.45 -12.81 3.98
C ARG A 109 1.29 -11.84 3.86
N THR A 110 1.61 -10.60 3.52
CA THR A 110 0.65 -9.59 3.08
C THR A 110 0.99 -9.18 1.66
N ILE A 111 -0.04 -9.04 0.82
CA ILE A 111 0.09 -8.55 -0.56
C ILE A 111 -0.56 -7.16 -0.62
N PRO A 112 0.23 -6.08 -0.75
CA PRO A 112 -0.32 -4.75 -0.92
C PRO A 112 -0.96 -4.63 -2.32
N ILE A 113 -2.22 -4.20 -2.36
CA ILE A 113 -2.99 -4.05 -3.59
C ILE A 113 -3.01 -2.60 -4.04
N ALA A 114 -3.30 -1.68 -3.13
CA ALA A 114 -3.29 -0.25 -3.42
C ALA A 114 -2.99 0.59 -2.18
N ILE A 115 -2.52 1.81 -2.40
CA ILE A 115 -2.36 2.83 -1.37
C ILE A 115 -3.24 4.02 -1.76
N MET A 116 -4.16 4.41 -0.89
CA MET A 116 -4.93 5.63 -1.05
C MET A 116 -4.33 6.74 -0.19
N ASN A 117 -4.17 7.92 -0.78
CA ASN A 117 -3.64 9.12 -0.16
C ASN A 117 -4.74 10.18 -0.01
N PRO A 118 -4.50 11.28 0.72
CA PRO A 118 -5.49 12.34 0.88
C PRO A 118 -6.00 12.85 -0.48
N GLY A 119 -7.31 12.90 -0.66
CA GLY A 119 -7.98 13.27 -1.91
C GLY A 119 -8.38 12.08 -2.79
N ASP A 120 -7.85 10.88 -2.55
CA ASP A 120 -8.24 9.69 -3.29
C ASP A 120 -9.63 9.20 -2.84
N PHE A 121 -10.49 8.93 -3.82
CA PHE A 121 -11.82 8.37 -3.61
C PHE A 121 -11.72 6.85 -3.59
N PHE A 122 -12.68 6.18 -2.96
CA PHE A 122 -12.77 4.73 -3.00
C PHE A 122 -14.23 4.25 -3.00
N ASN A 123 -14.41 3.00 -3.46
CA ASN A 123 -15.68 2.33 -3.70
C ASN A 123 -16.67 3.03 -4.67
N PHE A 124 -16.25 4.09 -5.34
CA PHE A 124 -17.07 4.80 -6.33
C PHE A 124 -17.35 3.95 -7.57
N THR A 125 -16.47 3.04 -7.98
CA THR A 125 -16.74 2.11 -9.10
C THR A 125 -17.92 1.19 -8.82
N ARG A 126 -18.08 0.72 -7.57
CA ARG A 126 -19.23 -0.09 -7.15
C ARG A 126 -20.52 0.74 -7.14
N VAL A 127 -20.44 1.96 -6.60
CA VAL A 127 -21.57 2.88 -6.53
C VAL A 127 -22.07 3.30 -7.91
N LEU A 128 -21.16 3.53 -8.87
CA LEU A 128 -21.50 3.90 -10.24
C LEU A 128 -21.96 2.71 -11.11
N SER A 129 -21.81 1.46 -10.63
CA SER A 129 -22.13 0.25 -11.40
C SER A 129 -23.59 -0.19 -11.18
N GLU A 130 -24.54 0.42 -11.90
CA GLU A 130 -25.97 0.05 -11.83
C GLU A 130 -26.33 -1.18 -12.70
N TYR A 131 -25.41 -1.66 -13.55
CA TYR A 131 -25.73 -2.59 -14.64
C TYR A 131 -25.94 -4.05 -14.22
N LYS A 132 -25.42 -4.50 -13.07
CA LYS A 132 -25.59 -5.89 -12.60
C LYS A 132 -25.78 -5.94 -11.08
N PRO A 133 -26.74 -6.77 -10.60
CA PRO A 133 -26.98 -6.90 -9.16
C PRO A 133 -25.82 -7.59 -8.44
N LEU A 134 -25.13 -8.51 -9.11
CA LEU A 134 -24.03 -9.28 -8.52
C LEU A 134 -22.66 -8.65 -8.83
N PRO A 135 -21.75 -8.57 -7.84
CA PRO A 135 -20.38 -8.11 -8.07
C PRO A 135 -19.55 -9.15 -8.82
N TYR A 136 -18.56 -8.70 -9.59
CA TYR A 136 -17.53 -9.56 -10.18
C TYR A 136 -16.40 -9.91 -9.21
N ALA A 137 -16.13 -9.03 -8.24
CA ALA A 137 -15.08 -9.23 -7.28
C ALA A 137 -15.45 -10.40 -6.33
N PRO A 138 -14.50 -11.32 -6.04
CA PRO A 138 -14.73 -12.32 -5.02
C PRO A 138 -14.86 -11.63 -3.65
N ASN A 139 -15.84 -12.06 -2.87
CA ASN A 139 -16.02 -11.58 -1.50
C ASN A 139 -14.87 -12.07 -0.61
N GLY A 140 -14.45 -11.24 0.32
CA GLY A 140 -13.57 -11.62 1.41
C GLY A 140 -12.08 -11.73 1.14
N LEU A 141 -11.62 -11.22 0.00
CA LEU A 141 -10.19 -11.21 -0.31
C LEU A 141 -9.48 -9.92 0.11
N LEU A 142 -10.14 -8.77 -0.10
CA LEU A 142 -9.55 -7.45 0.09
C LEU A 142 -9.87 -6.91 1.49
N ASN A 143 -8.84 -6.40 2.16
CA ASN A 143 -8.94 -5.71 3.45
C ASN A 143 -8.42 -4.28 3.29
N ALA A 144 -8.79 -3.40 4.22
CA ALA A 144 -8.28 -2.04 4.30
C ALA A 144 -7.76 -1.73 5.71
N ALA A 145 -6.60 -1.10 5.82
CA ALA A 145 -6.02 -0.68 7.09
C ALA A 145 -5.69 0.82 7.11
N ALA A 146 -5.84 1.43 8.29
CA ALA A 146 -5.36 2.77 8.57
C ALA A 146 -3.82 2.76 8.62
N GLY A 147 -3.19 3.36 7.62
CA GLY A 147 -1.75 3.26 7.40
C GLY A 147 -1.36 1.96 6.68
N ALA A 148 -0.09 1.57 6.82
CA ALA A 148 0.42 0.36 6.18
C ALA A 148 0.22 -0.90 7.04
N ARG A 149 -0.36 -1.94 6.43
CA ARG A 149 -0.32 -3.33 6.90
C ARG A 149 0.97 -4.03 6.47
N THR A 150 1.42 -3.75 5.25
CA THR A 150 2.69 -4.23 4.69
C THR A 150 3.80 -3.33 5.21
N VAL A 151 4.25 -3.56 6.44
CA VAL A 151 5.27 -2.72 7.08
C VAL A 151 6.19 -3.55 7.95
N PHE A 152 7.49 -3.26 7.89
CA PHE A 152 8.48 -3.93 8.71
C PHE A 152 9.74 -3.10 8.92
N SER A 153 10.41 -3.31 10.06
CA SER A 153 11.78 -2.83 10.27
C SER A 153 12.76 -3.63 9.42
N LEU A 154 13.71 -2.95 8.79
CA LEU A 154 14.82 -3.57 8.07
C LEU A 154 15.82 -4.26 9.04
N PRO A 155 16.22 -3.64 10.16
CA PRO A 155 16.84 -4.36 11.28
C PRO A 155 15.95 -5.48 11.83
N TYR A 156 16.57 -6.58 12.26
CA TYR A 156 15.83 -7.67 12.90
C TYR A 156 15.36 -7.31 14.31
N LEU A 157 14.10 -7.64 14.61
CA LEU A 157 13.48 -7.38 15.91
C LEU A 157 13.26 -8.66 16.74
N THR A 158 14.10 -9.68 16.55
CA THR A 158 13.95 -11.01 17.18
C THR A 158 14.67 -11.18 18.52
N CYS A 159 15.31 -10.13 19.06
CA CYS A 159 16.12 -10.21 20.28
C CYS A 159 15.22 -10.20 21.53
N ASN A 160 15.14 -11.34 22.22
CA ASN A 160 14.32 -11.51 23.44
C ASN A 160 14.69 -10.49 24.54
N THR A 161 15.98 -10.22 24.76
CA THR A 161 16.41 -9.24 25.78
C THR A 161 15.95 -7.83 25.46
N SER A 162 16.05 -7.41 24.19
CA SER A 162 15.56 -6.12 23.71
C SER A 162 14.04 -6.02 23.76
N PHE A 163 13.34 -7.09 23.41
CA PHE A 163 11.89 -7.14 23.48
C PHE A 163 11.39 -7.04 24.93
N ARG A 164 11.98 -7.78 25.86
CA ARG A 164 11.65 -7.67 27.30
C ARG A 164 11.95 -6.27 27.86
N LYS A 165 12.96 -5.60 27.32
CA LYS A 165 13.25 -4.21 27.67
C LYS A 165 12.12 -3.29 27.18
N LEU A 166 11.71 -3.45 25.92
CA LEU A 166 10.59 -2.73 25.35
C LEU A 166 9.31 -2.94 26.17
N GLU A 167 8.94 -4.19 26.51
CA GLU A 167 7.75 -4.48 27.31
C GLU A 167 7.77 -3.81 28.70
N ARG A 168 8.94 -3.70 29.32
CA ARG A 168 9.08 -3.00 30.60
C ARG A 168 8.86 -1.50 30.47
N GLU A 169 9.20 -0.92 29.32
CA GLU A 169 9.06 0.52 29.09
C GLU A 169 7.66 0.91 28.62
N ILE A 170 7.02 0.11 27.76
CA ILE A 170 5.76 0.51 27.11
C ILE A 170 4.57 -0.41 27.44
N GLY A 171 4.76 -1.39 28.32
CA GLY A 171 3.72 -2.35 28.74
C GLY A 171 3.71 -3.66 27.95
N VAL A 172 2.71 -4.50 28.24
CA VAL A 172 2.60 -5.84 27.67
C VAL A 172 2.34 -5.76 26.16
N LEU A 173 3.16 -6.48 25.39
CA LEU A 173 3.03 -6.59 23.94
C LEU A 173 2.41 -7.94 23.57
N SER A 174 1.82 -8.02 22.38
CA SER A 174 1.10 -9.22 21.93
C SER A 174 2.01 -10.44 21.74
N LYS A 175 3.14 -10.27 21.03
CA LYS A 175 4.10 -11.33 20.74
C LYS A 175 5.46 -10.79 20.30
N ILE A 176 6.51 -11.56 20.58
CA ILE A 176 7.84 -11.35 19.98
C ILE A 176 7.73 -11.65 18.48
N PRO A 177 8.18 -10.75 17.59
CA PRO A 177 8.14 -11.01 16.16
C PRO A 177 9.12 -12.13 15.78
N SER A 178 8.64 -13.08 14.97
CA SER A 178 9.41 -14.19 14.44
C SER A 178 9.80 -13.99 12.97
N SER A 179 9.11 -13.08 12.28
CA SER A 179 9.30 -12.76 10.88
C SER A 179 8.97 -11.29 10.60
N LEU A 180 9.28 -10.81 9.39
CA LEU A 180 8.93 -9.45 8.96
C LEU A 180 7.41 -9.22 8.99
N TYR A 181 6.61 -10.27 8.74
CA TYR A 181 5.15 -10.21 8.81
C TYR A 181 4.63 -9.80 10.19
N ASP A 182 5.31 -10.24 11.25
CA ASP A 182 4.92 -9.96 12.64
C ASP A 182 5.25 -8.53 13.08
N HIS A 183 6.11 -7.82 12.34
CA HIS A 183 6.53 -6.46 12.70
C HIS A 183 5.35 -5.48 12.73
N TRP A 184 4.36 -5.66 11.85
CA TRP A 184 3.15 -4.83 11.86
C TRP A 184 2.43 -4.85 13.21
N GLN A 185 2.24 -6.03 13.80
CA GLN A 185 1.56 -6.14 15.09
C GLN A 185 2.37 -5.49 16.21
N LEU A 186 3.70 -5.68 16.21
CA LEU A 186 4.58 -4.98 17.13
C LEU A 186 4.46 -3.46 17.00
N PHE A 187 4.40 -2.93 15.78
CA PHE A 187 4.25 -1.50 15.54
C PHE A 187 2.90 -0.97 16.00
N LYS A 188 1.83 -1.76 15.79
CA LYS A 188 0.51 -1.45 16.31
C LYS A 188 0.51 -1.39 17.84
N ASP A 189 1.13 -2.37 18.51
CA ASP A 189 1.24 -2.41 19.96
C ASP A 189 2.06 -1.21 20.50
N ILE A 190 3.16 -0.85 19.83
CA ILE A 190 3.96 0.34 20.17
C ILE A 190 3.08 1.59 20.13
N VAL A 191 2.31 1.79 19.07
CA VAL A 191 1.47 2.98 18.91
C VAL A 191 0.29 2.99 19.88
N ALA A 192 -0.24 1.82 20.22
CA ALA A 192 -1.37 1.69 21.15
C ALA A 192 -0.96 1.86 22.63
N SER A 193 0.32 1.71 22.97
CA SER A 193 0.80 1.85 24.35
C SER A 193 0.51 3.23 24.94
N SER A 194 0.17 3.27 26.24
CA SER A 194 -0.27 4.48 26.94
C SER A 194 0.75 5.62 26.90
N ASP A 195 2.04 5.26 26.93
CA ASP A 195 3.16 6.21 26.93
C ASP A 195 3.44 6.79 25.54
N ASN A 196 2.86 6.18 24.51
CA ASN A 196 3.05 6.53 23.10
C ASN A 196 1.75 6.92 22.42
N LYS A 197 0.73 7.40 23.15
CA LYS A 197 -0.50 7.96 22.58
C LYS A 197 -0.15 9.13 21.65
N GLY A 198 0.18 8.79 20.42
CA GLY A 198 0.61 9.71 19.38
C GLY A 198 -0.57 10.34 18.70
N ASN A 199 -0.34 11.49 18.08
CA ASN A 199 -1.36 12.20 17.29
C ASN A 199 -1.56 11.62 15.88
N TRP A 200 -1.05 10.40 15.62
CA TRP A 200 -1.19 9.79 14.30
C TRP A 200 -2.56 9.13 14.19
N ASN A 201 -3.42 9.71 13.38
CA ASN A 201 -4.69 9.12 12.97
C ASN A 201 -4.87 9.32 11.47
N MET A 202 -5.42 8.31 10.82
CA MET A 202 -5.92 8.42 9.45
C MET A 202 -7.38 8.84 9.51
N GLN A 203 -7.75 9.82 8.68
CA GLN A 203 -9.14 10.24 8.57
C GLN A 203 -9.64 10.00 7.16
N LEU A 204 -10.84 9.46 7.07
CA LEU A 204 -11.61 9.35 5.85
C LEU A 204 -12.97 9.98 6.03
N ILE A 205 -13.66 10.22 4.93
CA ILE A 205 -15.04 10.70 4.93
C ILE A 205 -15.93 9.77 4.13
N TYR A 206 -17.12 9.49 4.65
CA TYR A 206 -18.18 8.79 3.93
C TYR A 206 -19.30 9.73 3.51
N PHE A 207 -19.80 9.50 2.30
CA PHE A 207 -20.92 10.23 1.74
C PHE A 207 -22.23 9.54 2.10
N SER A 208 -23.23 10.28 2.59
CA SER A 208 -24.54 9.68 2.88
C SER A 208 -25.27 9.22 1.62
N LYS A 209 -26.28 8.38 1.80
CA LYS A 209 -27.11 7.83 0.75
C LYS A 209 -27.77 8.91 -0.09
N LYS A 210 -28.08 10.07 0.51
CA LYS A 210 -28.64 11.20 -0.23
C LYS A 210 -27.66 11.75 -1.26
N TRP A 211 -26.37 11.87 -0.91
CA TRP A 211 -25.32 12.24 -1.89
C TRP A 211 -25.30 11.26 -3.06
N VAL A 212 -25.26 9.95 -2.74
CA VAL A 212 -25.20 8.89 -3.76
C VAL A 212 -26.41 8.95 -4.69
N ASN A 213 -27.63 9.00 -4.13
CA ASN A 213 -28.85 9.07 -4.92
C ASN A 213 -28.88 10.29 -5.83
N SER A 214 -28.47 11.46 -5.33
CA SER A 214 -28.40 12.67 -6.15
C SER A 214 -27.34 12.57 -7.25
N ILE A 215 -26.15 12.05 -6.94
CA ILE A 215 -25.08 11.81 -7.93
C ILE A 215 -25.57 10.88 -9.05
N LEU A 216 -26.33 9.83 -8.71
CA LEU A 216 -26.78 8.85 -9.69
C LEU A 216 -27.96 9.33 -10.53
N HIS A 217 -28.92 10.05 -9.93
CA HIS A 217 -30.23 10.28 -10.54
C HIS A 217 -30.61 11.75 -10.78
N ASP A 218 -29.94 12.72 -10.14
CA ASP A 218 -30.23 14.15 -10.34
C ASP A 218 -29.29 14.74 -11.41
N THR A 219 -29.87 15.29 -12.46
CA THR A 219 -29.12 15.89 -13.58
C THR A 219 -28.28 17.10 -13.17
N LYS A 220 -28.64 17.79 -12.08
CA LYS A 220 -27.81 18.88 -11.52
C LYS A 220 -26.45 18.36 -11.07
N TRP A 221 -26.38 17.10 -10.63
CA TRP A 221 -25.17 16.46 -10.12
C TRP A 221 -24.29 15.82 -11.20
N ASN A 222 -24.65 15.97 -12.48
CA ASN A 222 -23.91 15.38 -13.61
C ASN A 222 -22.43 15.77 -13.65
N SER A 223 -22.06 16.97 -13.18
CA SER A 223 -20.65 17.40 -13.12
C SER A 223 -19.85 16.53 -12.15
N ILE A 224 -20.42 16.20 -10.98
CA ILE A 224 -19.82 15.33 -9.97
C ILE A 224 -19.84 13.88 -10.45
N LYS A 225 -20.96 13.41 -11.01
CA LYS A 225 -21.07 12.08 -11.62
C LYS A 225 -19.98 11.87 -12.68
N SER A 226 -19.81 12.84 -13.58
CA SER A 226 -18.78 12.79 -14.64
C SER A 226 -17.36 12.77 -14.07
N PHE A 227 -17.10 13.55 -13.03
CA PHE A 227 -15.81 13.53 -12.34
C PHE A 227 -15.49 12.15 -11.77
N LEU A 228 -16.42 11.52 -11.05
CA LEU A 228 -16.22 10.17 -10.50
C LEU A 228 -16.06 9.11 -11.59
N PHE A 229 -16.76 9.24 -12.73
CA PHE A 229 -16.54 8.37 -13.89
C PHE A 229 -15.15 8.54 -14.52
N GLN A 230 -14.65 9.77 -14.62
CA GLN A 230 -13.29 10.02 -15.11
C GLN A 230 -12.24 9.42 -14.17
N LEU A 231 -12.43 9.55 -12.86
CA LEU A 231 -11.60 8.86 -11.87
C LEU A 231 -11.65 7.33 -12.07
N ALA A 232 -12.84 6.75 -12.25
CA ALA A 232 -13.01 5.31 -12.47
C ALA A 232 -12.29 4.84 -13.73
N TRP A 233 -12.41 5.63 -14.79
CA TRP A 233 -11.75 5.36 -16.05
C TRP A 233 -10.22 5.45 -15.91
N LYS A 234 -9.70 6.41 -15.14
CA LYS A 234 -8.27 6.53 -14.89
C LYS A 234 -7.75 5.38 -14.01
N GLU A 235 -8.37 5.13 -12.86
CA GLU A 235 -7.87 4.15 -11.89
C GLU A 235 -7.94 2.70 -12.37
N SER A 236 -8.94 2.35 -13.18
CA SER A 236 -9.04 0.98 -13.72
C SER A 236 -8.30 0.79 -15.05
N GLU A 237 -7.51 1.76 -15.51
CA GLU A 237 -6.84 1.71 -16.82
C GLU A 237 -5.96 0.46 -17.00
N TYR A 238 -5.12 0.13 -16.01
CA TYR A 238 -4.32 -1.09 -16.06
C TYR A 238 -5.20 -2.35 -16.04
N THR A 239 -6.11 -2.47 -15.08
CA THR A 239 -6.95 -3.67 -14.92
C THR A 239 -7.85 -3.92 -16.13
N ARG A 240 -8.42 -2.88 -16.74
CA ARG A 240 -9.21 -3.00 -17.97
C ARG A 240 -8.39 -3.53 -19.15
N ASN A 241 -7.07 -3.32 -19.14
CA ASN A 241 -6.16 -3.78 -20.18
C ASN A 241 -5.36 -5.03 -19.79
N GLN A 242 -5.58 -5.60 -18.60
CA GLN A 242 -4.77 -6.71 -18.06
C GLN A 242 -4.76 -7.94 -18.98
N TYR A 243 -5.87 -8.26 -19.64
CA TYR A 243 -5.93 -9.40 -20.56
C TYR A 243 -4.98 -9.24 -21.76
N TYR A 244 -4.72 -8.01 -22.23
CA TYR A 244 -3.73 -7.77 -23.26
C TYR A 244 -2.32 -8.05 -22.75
N PHE A 245 -2.02 -7.66 -21.51
CA PHE A 245 -0.75 -8.00 -20.86
C PHE A 245 -0.59 -9.51 -20.74
N ASP A 246 -1.62 -10.23 -20.26
CA ASP A 246 -1.57 -11.68 -20.08
C ASP A 246 -1.31 -12.43 -21.40
N ILE A 247 -1.98 -12.03 -22.49
CA ILE A 247 -1.76 -12.59 -23.83
C ILE A 247 -0.35 -12.26 -24.33
N ALA A 248 0.07 -11.00 -24.21
CA ALA A 248 1.38 -10.57 -24.67
C ALA A 248 2.53 -11.27 -23.92
N TYR A 249 2.45 -11.42 -22.60
CA TYR A 249 3.42 -12.18 -21.82
C TYR A 249 3.44 -13.66 -22.21
N SER A 250 2.29 -14.25 -22.50
CA SER A 250 2.21 -15.65 -22.96
C SER A 250 2.88 -15.83 -24.32
N LEU A 251 2.65 -14.92 -25.28
CA LEU A 251 3.34 -14.93 -26.58
C LEU A 251 4.86 -14.74 -26.45
N MET A 252 5.29 -13.88 -25.52
CA MET A 252 6.71 -13.69 -25.23
C MET A 252 7.33 -15.00 -24.72
N GLN A 253 6.67 -15.67 -23.77
CA GLN A 253 7.14 -16.95 -23.23
C GLN A 253 7.25 -18.04 -24.30
N GLU A 254 6.25 -18.16 -25.16
CA GLU A 254 6.24 -19.13 -26.25
C GLU A 254 7.41 -18.88 -27.21
N LYS A 255 7.59 -17.64 -27.67
CA LYS A 255 8.63 -17.28 -28.66
C LYS A 255 10.05 -17.28 -28.08
N GLY A 256 10.20 -16.96 -26.79
CA GLY A 256 11.51 -16.83 -26.14
C GLY A 256 12.10 -18.15 -25.63
N ASN A 257 11.39 -19.27 -25.82
CA ASN A 257 11.76 -20.62 -25.36
C ASN A 257 12.34 -20.60 -23.93
N PHE A 258 11.61 -19.99 -23.00
CA PHE A 258 12.06 -19.84 -21.62
C PHE A 258 12.10 -21.21 -20.94
N ALA A 259 13.22 -21.55 -20.29
CA ALA A 259 13.23 -22.66 -19.35
C ALA A 259 12.26 -22.32 -18.20
N ILE A 260 11.16 -23.05 -18.12
CA ILE A 260 9.96 -22.64 -17.37
C ILE A 260 10.20 -22.85 -15.87
N ASN A 261 10.59 -21.80 -15.15
CA ASN A 261 10.29 -21.68 -13.73
C ASN A 261 9.06 -20.77 -13.58
N PRO A 262 7.86 -21.34 -13.36
CA PRO A 262 6.62 -20.56 -13.26
C PRO A 262 6.70 -19.47 -12.17
N TYR A 263 7.28 -19.80 -11.02
CA TYR A 263 7.47 -18.86 -9.92
C TYR A 263 8.31 -17.64 -10.31
N LEU A 264 9.43 -17.84 -11.02
CA LEU A 264 10.27 -16.72 -11.48
C LEU A 264 9.62 -15.93 -12.61
N THR A 265 8.85 -16.59 -13.47
CA THR A 265 8.12 -15.87 -14.53
C THR A 265 7.05 -14.95 -13.92
N ASP A 266 6.27 -15.44 -12.98
CA ASP A 266 5.27 -14.62 -12.29
C ASP A 266 5.91 -13.49 -11.50
N THR A 267 7.10 -13.75 -10.93
CA THR A 267 7.90 -12.71 -10.28
C THR A 267 8.35 -11.65 -11.28
N ALA A 268 8.83 -12.03 -12.46
CA ALA A 268 9.23 -11.09 -13.51
C ALA A 268 8.05 -10.24 -13.99
N ARG A 269 6.88 -10.85 -14.20
CA ARG A 269 5.63 -10.13 -14.56
C ARG A 269 5.26 -9.12 -13.47
N HIS A 270 5.29 -9.52 -12.20
CA HIS A 270 4.99 -8.64 -11.08
C HIS A 270 5.98 -7.48 -10.95
N VAL A 271 7.28 -7.71 -11.19
CA VAL A 271 8.29 -6.62 -11.24
C VAL A 271 7.96 -5.62 -12.35
N LEU A 272 7.53 -6.10 -13.52
CA LEU A 272 7.09 -5.22 -14.62
C LEU A 272 5.77 -4.49 -14.31
N ASP A 273 4.85 -5.13 -13.58
CA ASP A 273 3.63 -4.49 -13.12
C ASP A 273 3.93 -3.35 -12.10
N ILE A 274 4.94 -3.54 -11.24
CA ILE A 274 5.46 -2.47 -10.37
C ILE A 274 6.07 -1.35 -11.21
N ALA A 275 6.82 -1.67 -12.28
CA ALA A 275 7.44 -0.68 -13.17
C ALA A 275 6.40 0.23 -13.86
N VAL A 276 5.20 -0.28 -14.16
CA VAL A 276 4.10 0.53 -14.73
C VAL A 276 3.22 1.17 -13.65
N ALA A 277 3.62 1.12 -12.38
CA ALA A 277 2.87 1.61 -11.23
C ALA A 277 1.46 0.99 -11.07
N ALA A 278 1.24 -0.20 -11.61
CA ALA A 278 -0.02 -0.93 -11.43
C ALA A 278 -0.17 -1.49 -10.01
N TYR A 279 0.96 -1.86 -9.39
CA TYR A 279 1.03 -2.32 -8.00
C TYR A 279 2.19 -1.63 -7.27
N PRO A 280 2.09 -1.48 -5.95
CA PRO A 280 3.18 -0.93 -5.17
C PRO A 280 4.36 -1.91 -5.07
N GLY A 281 5.57 -1.38 -5.15
CA GLY A 281 6.77 -2.04 -4.63
C GLY A 281 6.93 -1.76 -3.14
N LEU A 282 8.12 -2.01 -2.60
CA LEU A 282 8.50 -1.73 -1.22
C LEU A 282 9.54 -0.60 -1.21
N SER A 283 9.55 0.24 -0.19
CA SER A 283 10.47 1.37 -0.10
C SER A 283 10.81 1.72 1.35
N PRO A 284 12.05 2.16 1.65
CA PRO A 284 12.35 2.82 2.92
C PRO A 284 11.59 4.14 2.98
N ILE A 285 10.70 4.27 3.97
CA ILE A 285 9.90 5.47 4.15
C ILE A 285 10.65 6.53 4.96
N ASN A 286 10.33 7.78 4.67
CA ASN A 286 10.97 8.96 5.25
C ASN A 286 9.97 10.04 5.71
N ASP A 287 8.69 9.67 5.84
CA ASP A 287 7.64 10.53 6.33
C ASP A 287 6.69 9.77 7.27
N ASP A 288 5.79 10.53 7.90
CA ASP A 288 4.76 10.00 8.79
C ASP A 288 3.41 9.77 8.06
N ASN A 289 3.36 9.60 6.73
CA ASN A 289 2.08 9.50 6.00
C ASN A 289 1.44 8.12 6.09
N LEU A 290 2.21 7.06 5.89
CA LEU A 290 1.74 5.67 5.95
C LEU A 290 1.82 5.07 7.35
N VAL A 291 2.76 5.53 8.17
CA VAL A 291 3.01 5.01 9.53
C VAL A 291 3.47 6.16 10.42
N PRO A 292 3.36 6.05 11.76
CA PRO A 292 3.97 7.01 12.69
C PRO A 292 5.49 6.77 12.79
N LEU A 293 6.22 7.04 11.70
CA LEU A 293 7.63 6.72 11.52
C LEU A 293 8.50 7.28 12.64
N LYS A 294 8.35 8.57 12.99
CA LYS A 294 9.14 9.18 14.07
C LYS A 294 9.00 8.43 15.39
N LEU A 295 7.77 8.08 15.76
CA LEU A 295 7.48 7.33 16.99
C LEU A 295 8.11 5.94 16.96
N LEU A 296 7.96 5.23 15.84
CA LEU A 296 8.53 3.89 15.69
C LEU A 296 10.06 3.93 15.75
N GLN A 297 10.71 4.87 15.06
CA GLN A 297 12.17 5.01 15.09
C GLN A 297 12.68 5.32 16.50
N HIS A 298 12.05 6.26 17.19
CA HIS A 298 12.39 6.59 18.57
C HIS A 298 12.26 5.37 19.50
N THR A 299 11.11 4.70 19.47
CA THR A 299 10.83 3.57 20.36
C THR A 299 11.77 2.39 20.09
N LEU A 300 12.05 2.09 18.82
CA LEU A 300 12.98 1.02 18.46
C LEU A 300 14.41 1.33 18.90
N THR A 301 14.84 2.58 18.80
CA THR A 301 16.18 2.99 19.21
C THR A 301 16.35 2.96 20.73
N TYR A 302 15.45 3.61 21.48
CA TYR A 302 15.67 3.84 22.91
C TYR A 302 15.05 2.76 23.78
N SER A 303 13.82 2.34 23.49
CA SER A 303 13.09 1.37 24.30
C SER A 303 13.45 -0.06 23.97
N TYR A 304 13.42 -0.43 22.69
CA TYR A 304 13.89 -1.74 22.24
C TYR A 304 15.44 -1.82 22.30
N GLY A 305 16.14 -0.71 22.13
CA GLY A 305 17.59 -0.63 22.31
C GLY A 305 18.40 -0.94 21.04
N LEU A 306 17.90 -0.53 19.88
CA LEU A 306 18.61 -0.67 18.61
C LEU A 306 19.81 0.30 18.54
N LYS A 307 20.99 -0.16 18.99
CA LYS A 307 22.21 0.69 19.06
C LYS A 307 23.07 0.68 17.80
N LYS A 308 23.08 -0.44 17.06
CA LYS A 308 24.00 -0.63 15.93
C LYS A 308 23.43 -0.14 14.61
N TYR A 309 22.11 -0.21 14.48
CA TYR A 309 21.44 -0.01 13.20
C TYR A 309 20.50 1.18 13.26
N ILE A 310 20.38 1.87 12.12
CA ILE A 310 19.32 2.85 11.91
C ILE A 310 17.99 2.08 11.89
N PRO A 311 16.94 2.53 12.60
CA PRO A 311 15.62 1.91 12.59
C PRO A 311 14.87 2.21 11.28
N THR A 312 15.42 1.78 10.15
CA THR A 312 14.80 1.93 8.83
C THR A 312 13.52 1.11 8.76
N ILE A 313 12.41 1.75 8.39
CA ILE A 313 11.11 1.09 8.18
C ILE A 313 10.86 0.99 6.67
N ILE A 314 10.42 -0.18 6.23
CA ILE A 314 10.00 -0.46 4.86
C ILE A 314 8.48 -0.53 4.81
N ALA A 315 7.87 0.10 3.81
CA ALA A 315 6.43 0.09 3.55
C ALA A 315 6.15 0.12 2.03
N PRO A 316 4.91 -0.12 1.56
CA PRO A 316 4.61 -0.12 0.14
C PRO A 316 4.70 1.30 -0.44
N GLN A 317 5.13 1.40 -1.70
CA GLN A 317 5.18 2.66 -2.45
C GLN A 317 5.04 2.38 -3.96
N TYR A 318 4.37 3.27 -4.69
CA TYR A 318 4.33 3.21 -6.15
C TYR A 318 5.62 3.75 -6.76
N PHE A 319 6.10 3.07 -7.80
CA PHE A 319 7.19 3.57 -8.65
C PHE A 319 6.72 4.77 -9.47
N SER A 320 7.62 5.70 -9.78
CA SER A 320 7.31 6.85 -10.65
C SER A 320 8.53 7.37 -11.39
N LEU A 321 8.44 7.40 -12.72
CA LEU A 321 9.48 8.02 -13.57
C LEU A 321 9.64 9.52 -13.33
N HIS A 322 8.58 10.19 -12.86
CA HIS A 322 8.59 11.64 -12.64
C HIS A 322 9.24 12.03 -11.30
N ASN A 323 9.49 11.07 -10.42
CA ASN A 323 10.07 11.32 -9.10
C ASN A 323 11.34 10.49 -8.91
N LYS A 324 12.50 11.15 -8.98
CA LYS A 324 13.82 10.50 -8.77
C LYS A 324 13.99 9.90 -7.37
N ASN A 325 13.14 10.26 -6.41
CA ASN A 325 13.13 9.69 -5.05
C ASN A 325 12.09 8.57 -4.88
N ALA A 326 11.50 8.07 -5.96
CA ALA A 326 10.49 7.03 -5.97
C ALA A 326 11.05 5.66 -6.40
N ASP A 327 12.34 5.41 -6.19
CA ASP A 327 12.91 4.08 -6.35
C ASP A 327 12.15 3.09 -5.46
N VAL A 328 11.81 1.93 -5.99
CA VAL A 328 11.10 0.87 -5.26
C VAL A 328 11.81 -0.46 -5.39
N TYR A 329 11.48 -1.35 -4.47
CA TYR A 329 12.15 -2.62 -4.28
C TYR A 329 11.14 -3.77 -4.29
N TYR A 330 11.55 -4.91 -4.80
CA TYR A 330 10.87 -6.18 -4.65
C TYR A 330 11.82 -7.17 -3.99
N SER A 331 11.42 -7.78 -2.87
CA SER A 331 12.24 -8.77 -2.18
C SER A 331 11.66 -10.18 -2.31
N MET A 332 12.48 -11.13 -2.72
CA MET A 332 12.12 -12.55 -2.74
C MET A 332 11.97 -13.15 -1.33
N GLN A 333 12.50 -12.48 -0.30
CA GLN A 333 12.30 -12.84 1.11
C GLN A 333 11.01 -12.27 1.70
N TYR A 334 10.41 -11.27 1.04
CA TYR A 334 9.10 -10.73 1.37
C TYR A 334 8.30 -10.53 0.07
N PRO A 335 7.89 -11.63 -0.59
CA PRO A 335 7.31 -11.54 -1.92
C PRO A 335 5.95 -10.83 -1.87
N THR A 336 5.67 -9.93 -2.81
CA THR A 336 4.37 -9.26 -2.99
C THR A 336 3.64 -9.67 -4.27
N THR A 337 4.14 -10.68 -4.99
CA THR A 337 3.48 -11.30 -6.15
C THR A 337 2.07 -11.83 -5.85
N ARG A 338 1.14 -11.60 -6.79
CA ARG A 338 -0.25 -12.07 -6.69
C ARG A 338 -0.45 -13.52 -7.13
N ALA A 339 0.55 -14.10 -7.80
CA ALA A 339 0.53 -15.48 -8.23
C ALA A 339 1.24 -16.41 -7.23
N PHE A 340 0.68 -17.61 -7.07
CA PHE A 340 1.18 -18.64 -6.14
C PHE A 340 1.74 -19.85 -6.87
N SER A 341 2.34 -19.64 -8.04
CA SER A 341 2.96 -20.72 -8.80
C SER A 341 4.00 -21.48 -7.96
N PRO A 342 4.04 -22.82 -8.06
CA PRO A 342 4.92 -23.64 -7.25
C PRO A 342 6.39 -23.36 -7.60
N LYS A 343 7.26 -23.39 -6.59
CA LYS A 343 8.70 -23.43 -6.81
C LYS A 343 9.06 -24.82 -7.33
N THR A 344 9.70 -24.90 -8.48
CA THR A 344 10.06 -26.17 -9.13
C THR A 344 11.08 -26.98 -8.32
N GLN A 345 11.98 -26.34 -7.56
CA GLN A 345 12.97 -26.99 -6.69
C GLN A 345 13.33 -26.11 -5.47
N ASN A 346 13.22 -26.67 -4.25
CA ASN A 346 13.57 -25.97 -3.00
C ASN A 346 15.10 -25.93 -2.72
N THR A 347 15.91 -26.57 -3.55
CA THR A 347 17.37 -26.69 -3.38
C THR A 347 18.16 -25.57 -4.06
N ILE A 348 17.53 -24.76 -4.92
CA ILE A 348 18.18 -23.65 -5.62
C ILE A 348 18.31 -22.45 -4.67
N SER A 349 19.54 -21.92 -4.54
CA SER A 349 19.82 -20.75 -3.69
C SER A 349 19.05 -19.51 -4.16
N THR A 350 18.74 -18.59 -3.26
CA THR A 350 18.08 -17.33 -3.65
C THR A 350 18.92 -16.49 -4.60
N LEU A 351 20.25 -16.50 -4.44
CA LEU A 351 21.17 -15.85 -5.37
C LEU A 351 21.00 -16.40 -6.78
N LYS A 352 20.95 -17.73 -6.94
CA LYS A 352 20.75 -18.34 -8.26
C LYS A 352 19.37 -18.02 -8.86
N ASN A 353 18.33 -18.02 -8.02
CA ASN A 353 16.99 -17.60 -8.44
C ASN A 353 16.97 -16.13 -8.91
N LEU A 354 17.75 -15.25 -8.27
CA LEU A 354 17.87 -13.83 -8.66
C LEU A 354 18.59 -13.69 -10.01
N GLU A 355 19.66 -14.44 -10.25
CA GLU A 355 20.35 -14.48 -11.54
C GLU A 355 19.44 -15.00 -12.66
N ASP A 356 18.64 -16.03 -12.38
CA ASP A 356 17.68 -16.57 -13.35
C ASP A 356 16.51 -15.61 -13.59
N LEU A 357 16.06 -14.88 -12.55
CA LEU A 357 15.10 -13.80 -12.69
C LEU A 357 15.63 -12.67 -13.59
N ASN A 358 16.91 -12.28 -13.42
CA ASN A 358 17.56 -11.30 -14.28
C ASN A 358 17.50 -11.74 -15.75
N ARG A 359 17.89 -12.98 -16.04
CA ARG A 359 17.83 -13.54 -17.41
C ARG A 359 16.41 -13.52 -18.00
N ILE A 360 15.39 -13.80 -17.19
CA ILE A 360 13.99 -13.76 -17.63
C ILE A 360 13.58 -12.32 -17.97
N ILE A 361 13.86 -11.38 -17.09
CA ILE A 361 13.52 -9.96 -17.28
C ILE A 361 14.26 -9.40 -18.50
N GLU A 362 15.55 -9.67 -18.67
CA GLU A 362 16.30 -9.19 -19.84
C GLU A 362 15.74 -9.75 -21.15
N LYS A 363 15.34 -11.02 -21.18
CA LYS A 363 14.61 -11.55 -22.33
C LYS A 363 13.29 -10.81 -22.54
N PHE A 364 12.50 -10.56 -21.49
CA PHE A 364 11.28 -9.77 -21.62
C PHE A 364 11.54 -8.37 -22.16
N LYS A 365 12.59 -7.69 -21.68
CA LYS A 365 13.01 -6.38 -22.17
C LYS A 365 13.33 -6.41 -23.66
N LEU A 366 14.04 -7.42 -24.16
CA LEU A 366 14.31 -7.56 -25.60
C LEU A 366 13.03 -7.64 -26.45
N PHE A 367 11.99 -8.33 -25.96
CA PHE A 367 10.71 -8.38 -26.66
C PHE A 367 9.91 -7.08 -26.54
N ILE A 368 9.95 -6.42 -25.38
CA ILE A 368 9.21 -5.17 -25.09
C ILE A 368 9.83 -4.00 -25.87
N LEU A 369 11.15 -3.91 -25.93
CA LEU A 369 11.90 -2.83 -26.56
C LEU A 369 12.09 -3.02 -28.08
N LYS A 370 11.61 -4.13 -28.65
CA LYS A 370 11.73 -4.40 -30.08
C LYS A 370 10.96 -3.35 -30.90
N ASP A 371 11.65 -2.73 -31.86
CA ASP A 371 11.02 -1.86 -32.85
C ASP A 371 9.98 -2.63 -33.67
N ASN A 372 8.83 -2.01 -33.93
CA ASN A 372 7.70 -2.66 -34.61
C ASN A 372 7.17 -3.91 -33.88
N GLY A 373 7.41 -4.00 -32.56
CA GLY A 373 6.86 -5.03 -31.68
C GLY A 373 5.46 -4.68 -31.15
N ILE A 374 4.80 -5.67 -30.52
CA ILE A 374 3.44 -5.51 -29.97
C ILE A 374 3.34 -4.45 -28.86
N TRP A 375 4.47 -4.11 -28.25
CA TRP A 375 4.57 -3.13 -27.16
C TRP A 375 4.95 -1.74 -27.66
N GLN A 376 5.14 -1.53 -28.97
CA GLN A 376 5.54 -0.24 -29.51
C GLN A 376 4.56 0.87 -29.12
N GLY A 377 5.08 1.95 -28.52
CA GLY A 377 4.29 3.10 -28.09
C GLY A 377 3.42 2.85 -26.84
N SER A 378 3.54 1.67 -26.22
CA SER A 378 2.80 1.36 -24.99
C SER A 378 3.44 1.97 -23.74
N ILE A 379 2.65 2.07 -22.67
CA ILE A 379 3.15 2.47 -21.34
C ILE A 379 4.24 1.51 -20.85
N LEU A 380 4.09 0.19 -21.07
CA LEU A 380 5.09 -0.79 -20.64
C LEU A 380 6.43 -0.59 -21.35
N GLN A 381 6.42 -0.36 -22.67
CA GLN A 381 7.66 -0.07 -23.40
C GLN A 381 8.31 1.23 -22.91
N ASN A 382 7.52 2.29 -22.71
CA ASN A 382 8.04 3.54 -22.16
C ASN A 382 8.65 3.36 -20.78
N GLN A 383 7.98 2.62 -19.89
CA GLN A 383 8.45 2.37 -18.53
C GLN A 383 9.74 1.55 -18.55
N VAL A 384 9.76 0.43 -19.28
CA VAL A 384 10.95 -0.42 -19.39
C VAL A 384 12.15 0.30 -20.01
N LYS A 385 11.93 1.20 -20.97
CA LYS A 385 13.00 1.99 -21.59
C LYS A 385 13.66 2.97 -20.62
N ASN A 386 12.88 3.53 -19.70
CA ASN A 386 13.32 4.58 -18.78
C ASN A 386 13.52 4.09 -17.33
N THR A 387 13.53 2.77 -17.12
CA THR A 387 13.73 2.15 -15.82
C THR A 387 15.01 1.33 -15.83
N GLU A 388 15.92 1.64 -14.92
CA GLU A 388 17.03 0.78 -14.54
C GLU A 388 16.54 -0.28 -13.55
N ILE A 389 16.88 -1.54 -13.82
CA ILE A 389 16.55 -2.67 -12.94
C ILE A 389 17.85 -3.21 -12.37
N THR A 390 18.04 -3.04 -11.05
CA THR A 390 19.25 -3.49 -10.34
C THR A 390 18.93 -4.73 -9.52
N TYR A 391 19.75 -5.77 -9.62
CA TYR A 391 19.62 -7.01 -8.86
C TYR A 391 20.56 -6.98 -7.65
N ILE A 392 20.02 -7.18 -6.46
CA ILE A 392 20.68 -6.91 -5.19
C ILE A 392 20.77 -8.19 -4.37
N HIS A 393 21.97 -8.47 -3.86
CA HIS A 393 22.20 -9.54 -2.90
C HIS A 393 23.20 -9.12 -1.80
N THR A 394 23.19 -9.83 -0.67
CA THR A 394 24.21 -9.66 0.39
C THR A 394 25.52 -10.37 0.08
N SER A 395 25.65 -10.97 -1.11
CA SER A 395 26.78 -11.82 -1.51
C SER A 395 27.03 -11.61 -2.99
N ASN A 396 28.28 -11.74 -3.41
CA ASN A 396 28.66 -11.56 -4.81
C ASN A 396 28.00 -12.61 -5.72
N GLY A 397 27.67 -12.21 -6.94
CA GLY A 397 27.12 -13.05 -8.00
C GLY A 397 27.29 -12.36 -9.35
N LEU A 398 26.84 -13.01 -10.43
CA LEU A 398 26.92 -12.41 -11.76
C LEU A 398 25.84 -11.32 -11.93
N ASP A 399 26.24 -10.11 -12.33
CA ASP A 399 25.35 -8.94 -12.48
C ASP A 399 24.56 -8.60 -11.22
N ILE A 400 25.16 -8.83 -10.05
CA ILE A 400 24.60 -8.56 -8.73
C ILE A 400 25.31 -7.37 -8.09
N THR A 401 24.54 -6.36 -7.69
CA THR A 401 25.01 -5.26 -6.85
C THR A 401 24.94 -5.65 -5.37
N LEU A 402 25.99 -5.33 -4.61
CA LEU A 402 25.99 -5.59 -3.17
C LEU A 402 25.05 -4.63 -2.44
N SER A 403 24.31 -5.17 -1.48
CA SER A 403 23.39 -4.38 -0.64
C SER A 403 24.06 -3.22 0.09
N GLN A 404 25.35 -3.32 0.41
CA GLN A 404 26.12 -2.23 1.01
C GLN A 404 26.19 -0.99 0.09
N GLU A 405 26.34 -1.19 -1.21
CA GLU A 405 26.37 -0.08 -2.18
C GLU A 405 25.01 0.59 -2.29
N ILE A 406 23.94 -0.20 -2.24
CA ILE A 406 22.56 0.30 -2.34
C ILE A 406 22.22 1.20 -1.16
N VAL A 407 22.54 0.78 0.07
CA VAL A 407 22.26 1.61 1.27
C VAL A 407 23.11 2.87 1.33
N GLN A 408 24.23 2.93 0.60
CA GLN A 408 25.06 4.13 0.49
C GLN A 408 24.50 5.11 -0.55
N LYS A 409 23.95 4.58 -1.66
CA LYS A 409 23.43 5.39 -2.77
C LYS A 409 22.01 5.91 -2.52
N ASP A 410 21.15 5.13 -1.88
CA ASP A 410 19.78 5.54 -1.57
C ASP A 410 19.73 6.17 -0.16
N PRO A 411 19.58 7.51 -0.07
CA PRO A 411 19.63 8.23 1.21
C PRO A 411 18.51 7.84 2.17
N ARG A 412 17.41 7.24 1.67
CA ARG A 412 16.28 6.83 2.51
C ARG A 412 16.65 5.70 3.48
N PHE A 413 17.65 4.88 3.17
CA PHE A 413 18.19 3.91 4.14
C PHE A 413 18.96 4.56 5.30
N ASN A 414 19.42 5.78 5.13
CA ASN A 414 20.11 6.57 6.16
C ASN A 414 19.17 7.56 6.86
N PHE A 415 17.89 7.59 6.49
CA PHE A 415 16.94 8.52 7.06
C PHE A 415 16.52 8.12 8.47
N TYR A 416 16.61 9.07 9.39
CA TYR A 416 15.95 9.01 10.69
C TYR A 416 15.64 10.42 11.19
N TYR A 417 14.57 10.57 11.97
CA TYR A 417 14.27 11.81 12.64
C TYR A 417 15.34 12.15 13.71
N SER A 418 15.56 13.44 13.97
CA SER A 418 16.46 13.86 15.05
C SER A 418 16.12 13.15 16.37
N ASN A 419 17.15 12.73 17.10
CA ASN A 419 17.03 11.91 18.30
C ASN A 419 16.27 10.59 18.09
N CYS A 420 16.36 9.96 16.92
CA CYS A 420 15.74 8.64 16.67
C CYS A 420 16.75 7.56 16.22
N ALA A 421 18.05 7.85 16.24
CA ALA A 421 19.13 6.88 16.09
C ALA A 421 20.32 7.33 16.95
N THR A 422 21.23 6.41 17.27
CA THR A 422 22.51 6.73 17.94
C THR A 422 23.54 7.24 16.94
N ASP A 423 24.50 8.05 17.37
CA ASP A 423 25.53 8.67 16.51
C ASP A 423 26.30 7.69 15.61
N ASN A 424 26.48 6.43 16.06
CA ASN A 424 27.20 5.39 15.32
C ASN A 424 26.28 4.38 14.60
N ALA A 425 24.99 4.67 14.49
CA ALA A 425 24.03 3.78 13.82
C ALA A 425 24.33 3.71 12.32
N MET A 426 24.32 2.50 11.77
CA MET A 426 24.54 2.26 10.35
C MET A 426 23.32 1.62 9.68
N PRO A 427 23.12 1.76 8.36
CA PRO A 427 22.09 1.01 7.67
C PRO A 427 22.27 -0.51 7.81
N ALA A 428 21.15 -1.23 7.97
CA ALA A 428 21.13 -2.69 8.08
C ALA A 428 21.32 -3.40 6.72
N HIS A 429 22.45 -3.17 6.05
CA HIS A 429 22.75 -3.71 4.71
C HIS A 429 22.78 -5.25 4.64
N THR A 430 22.93 -5.95 5.75
CA THR A 430 22.90 -7.42 5.83
C THR A 430 21.53 -8.02 6.11
N ALA A 431 20.47 -7.20 6.13
CA ALA A 431 19.09 -7.65 6.33
C ALA A 431 18.65 -8.68 5.28
N ASN A 432 17.80 -9.63 5.69
CA ASN A 432 17.26 -10.67 4.80
C ASN A 432 16.52 -10.05 3.61
N PHE A 433 15.91 -8.88 3.78
CA PHE A 433 15.29 -8.13 2.71
C PHE A 433 16.15 -8.07 1.43
N PHE A 434 17.47 -7.90 1.57
CA PHE A 434 18.40 -7.83 0.45
C PHE A 434 18.87 -9.19 -0.09
N ARG A 435 18.52 -10.34 0.50
CA ARG A 435 18.91 -11.67 0.01
C ARG A 435 18.02 -12.11 -1.14
N GLY A 436 18.16 -11.44 -2.29
CA GLY A 436 17.27 -11.63 -3.45
C GLY A 436 16.33 -10.45 -3.61
N CYS A 437 16.87 -9.27 -3.91
CA CYS A 437 16.07 -8.06 -4.08
C CYS A 437 16.26 -7.49 -5.49
N VAL A 438 15.20 -6.89 -6.03
CA VAL A 438 15.22 -6.17 -7.30
C VAL A 438 14.86 -4.73 -7.00
N LYS A 439 15.68 -3.78 -7.43
CA LYS A 439 15.41 -2.35 -7.36
C LYS A 439 14.98 -1.86 -8.73
N LEU A 440 13.98 -0.99 -8.77
CA LEU A 440 13.56 -0.22 -9.93
C LEU A 440 13.89 1.24 -9.67
N SER A 441 14.66 1.87 -10.56
CA SER A 441 15.01 3.28 -10.52
C SER A 441 14.84 3.94 -11.87
N THR A 442 14.55 5.24 -11.89
CA THR A 442 14.50 6.01 -13.15
C THR A 442 15.90 6.15 -13.73
N THR A 443 16.07 5.85 -15.02
CA THR A 443 17.35 6.07 -15.71
C THR A 443 17.70 7.57 -15.68
N GLU A 444 18.93 7.92 -15.31
CA GLU A 444 19.42 9.29 -15.47
C GLU A 444 19.46 9.64 -16.97
N VAL A 445 18.69 10.67 -17.35
CA VAL A 445 18.75 11.27 -18.70
C VAL A 445 19.91 12.25 -18.78
#